data_AF-S0FZ39-F1
#
_entry.id   AF-S0FZ39-F1
#
_cell.length_a   1.000
_cell.length_b   1.000
_cell.length_c   1.000
_cell.angle_alpha   90.00
_cell.angle_beta   90.00
_cell.angle_gamma   90.00
#
_symmetry.space_group_name_H-M   'P 1'
#
loop_
_entity.id
_entity.type
_entity.pdbx_description
1 polymer ?
#
loop_
_entity_poly.entity_id
_entity_poly.type
_entity_poly.pdbx_seq_one_letter_code
_entity_poly.pdbx_strand_id
1 'polypeptide(L)'
;MIIRTDTGQPIDTADLSPEERHVIQKLLAWMTLVDSVDQFRQKKLQALAAGWNDSGPIRETRALTRIIQHLEKQVRKRLKTPAGRGSFKC
;
A
#
# COMPACT_ATOMS: atom_id res chain seq x y z
N MET A 1 -9.13 8.59 5.27
CA MET A 1 -7.71 8.49 5.68
C MET A 1 -6.94 9.25 4.62
N ILE A 2 -6.09 10.21 5.01
CA ILE A 2 -5.37 11.03 4.02
C ILE A 2 -3.98 10.43 3.81
N ILE A 3 -3.68 10.02 2.58
CA ILE A 3 -2.36 9.51 2.20
C ILE A 3 -1.61 10.60 1.47
N ARG A 4 -0.48 11.03 2.05
CA ARG A 4 0.45 11.95 1.39
C ARG A 4 1.41 11.15 0.52
N THR A 5 1.12 11.12 -0.77
CA THR A 5 2.02 10.50 -1.74
C THR A 5 3.24 11.39 -2.00
N ASP A 6 4.32 10.79 -2.52
CA ASP A 6 5.54 11.48 -2.93
C ASP A 6 5.33 12.49 -4.08
N THR A 7 4.18 12.44 -4.75
CA THR A 7 3.79 13.45 -5.75
C THR A 7 3.28 14.75 -5.15
N GLY A 8 3.23 14.87 -3.82
CA GLY A 8 2.82 16.10 -3.11
C GLY A 8 1.30 16.33 -3.08
N GLN A 9 0.52 15.62 -3.89
CA GLN A 9 -0.93 15.64 -3.82
C GLN A 9 -1.42 14.74 -2.67
N PRO A 10 -2.12 15.31 -1.67
CA PRO A 10 -2.82 14.51 -0.68
C PRO A 10 -3.97 13.79 -1.38
N ILE A 11 -4.05 12.47 -1.17
CA ILE A 11 -5.19 11.68 -1.66
C ILE A 11 -6.02 11.34 -0.44
N ASP A 12 -7.26 11.83 -0.41
CA ASP A 12 -8.21 11.36 0.59
C ASP A 12 -8.79 10.01 0.12
N THR A 13 -8.63 8.98 0.94
CA THR A 13 -9.26 7.68 0.67
C THR A 13 -10.79 7.72 0.85
N ALA A 14 -11.36 8.81 1.35
CA ALA A 14 -12.80 9.03 1.37
C ALA A 14 -13.37 9.24 -0.06
N ASP A 15 -12.55 9.78 -0.98
CA ASP A 15 -12.92 9.97 -2.39
C ASP A 15 -12.83 8.69 -3.23
N LEU A 16 -12.30 7.61 -2.64
CA LEU A 16 -12.21 6.30 -3.27
C LEU A 16 -13.45 5.46 -2.96
N SER A 17 -13.74 4.51 -3.84
CA SER A 17 -14.76 3.51 -3.58
C SER A 17 -14.44 2.73 -2.29
N PRO A 18 -15.44 2.25 -1.54
CA PRO A 18 -15.22 1.42 -0.36
C PRO A 18 -14.27 0.26 -0.62
N GLU A 19 -14.37 -0.38 -1.78
CA GLU A 19 -13.57 -1.50 -2.22
C GLU A 19 -12.08 -1.12 -2.36
N GLU A 20 -11.80 0.00 -3.04
CA GLU A 20 -10.44 0.51 -3.18
C GLU A 20 -9.83 0.90 -1.82
N ARG A 21 -10.61 1.55 -0.96
CA ARG A 21 -10.19 1.92 0.39
C ARG A 21 -9.80 0.69 1.20
N HIS A 22 -10.54 -0.40 1.08
CA HIS A 22 -10.21 -1.66 1.76
C HIS A 22 -8.96 -2.34 1.21
N VAL A 23 -8.76 -2.33 -0.11
CA VAL A 23 -7.51 -2.80 -0.72
C VAL A 23 -6.32 -2.03 -0.15
N ILE A 24 -6.43 -0.70 -0.06
CA ILE A 24 -5.37 0.14 0.49
C ILE A 24 -5.08 -0.21 1.96
N GLN A 25 -6.12 -0.42 2.78
CA GLN A 25 -5.95 -0.84 4.16
C GLN A 25 -5.21 -2.17 4.28
N LYS A 26 -5.55 -3.17 3.45
CA LYS A 26 -4.83 -4.45 3.40
C LYS A 26 -3.37 -4.26 2.99
N LEU A 27 -3.10 -3.44 1.98
CA LEU A 27 -1.74 -3.19 1.51
C LEU A 27 -0.89 -2.44 2.54
N LEU A 28 -1.49 -1.51 3.30
CA LEU A 28 -0.84 -0.84 4.43
C LEU A 28 -0.47 -1.81 5.56
N ALA A 29 -1.29 -2.82 5.82
CA ALA A 29 -0.95 -3.86 6.78
C ALA A 29 0.18 -4.77 6.24
N TRP A 30 0.11 -5.17 4.97
CA TRP A 30 1.11 -6.07 4.41
C TRP A 30 2.47 -5.42 4.18
N MET A 31 2.55 -4.12 3.90
CA MET A 31 3.85 -3.46 3.69
C MET A 31 4.79 -3.55 4.90
N THR A 32 4.26 -3.76 6.12
CA THR A 32 5.06 -3.95 7.33
C THR A 32 5.43 -5.41 7.58
N LEU A 33 4.66 -6.36 7.02
CA LEU A 33 4.79 -7.80 7.22
C LEU A 33 5.58 -8.53 6.12
N VAL A 34 5.62 -7.98 4.91
CA VAL A 34 6.35 -8.60 3.80
C VAL A 34 7.86 -8.57 4.03
N ASP A 35 8.59 -9.52 3.51
CA ASP A 35 10.06 -9.57 3.58
C ASP A 35 10.73 -9.21 2.25
N SER A 36 9.94 -9.14 1.17
CA SER A 36 10.42 -8.78 -0.17
C SER A 36 9.44 -7.89 -0.92
N VAL A 37 9.96 -7.15 -1.90
CA VAL A 37 9.15 -6.33 -2.81
C VAL A 37 8.26 -7.23 -3.68
N ASP A 38 8.75 -8.40 -4.08
CA ASP A 38 7.99 -9.35 -4.88
C ASP A 38 6.80 -9.94 -4.10
N GLN A 39 6.98 -10.22 -2.81
CA GLN A 39 5.88 -10.64 -1.94
C GLN A 39 4.82 -9.53 -1.82
N PHE A 40 5.23 -8.27 -1.71
CA PHE A 40 4.30 -7.14 -1.75
C PHE A 40 3.51 -7.07 -3.06
N ARG A 41 4.17 -7.30 -4.21
CA ARG A 41 3.50 -7.32 -5.53
C ARG A 41 2.52 -8.48 -5.66
N GLN A 42 2.86 -9.66 -5.17
CA GLN A 42 1.93 -10.80 -5.15
C GLN A 42 0.71 -10.49 -4.28
N LYS A 43 0.94 -9.91 -3.09
CA LYS A 43 -0.14 -9.46 -2.20
C LYS A 43 -1.01 -8.39 -2.84
N LYS A 44 -0.42 -7.44 -3.58
CA LYS A 44 -1.15 -6.48 -4.42
C LYS A 44 -2.09 -7.17 -5.39
N LEU A 45 -1.57 -8.10 -6.19
CA LEU A 45 -2.37 -8.84 -7.17
C LEU A 45 -3.50 -9.63 -6.50
N GLN A 46 -3.22 -10.29 -5.37
CA GLN A 46 -4.24 -11.00 -4.59
C GLN A 46 -5.34 -10.07 -4.09
N ALA A 47 -5.01 -8.89 -3.55
CA ALA A 47 -6.01 -7.94 -3.08
C ALA A 47 -6.84 -7.33 -4.21
N LEU A 48 -6.23 -7.07 -5.37
CA LEU A 48 -6.95 -6.56 -6.54
C LEU A 48 -7.87 -7.62 -7.15
N ALA A 49 -7.44 -8.88 -7.19
CA ALA A 49 -8.20 -9.98 -7.76
C ALA A 49 -9.37 -10.43 -6.86
N ALA A 50 -9.14 -10.57 -5.55
CA ALA A 50 -10.18 -10.95 -4.59
C ALA A 50 -11.13 -9.78 -4.28
N GLY A 51 -10.65 -8.55 -4.45
CA GLY A 51 -11.39 -7.35 -4.10
C GLY A 51 -11.80 -7.29 -2.62
N TRP A 52 -12.98 -6.73 -2.39
CA TRP A 52 -13.63 -6.70 -1.08
C TRP A 52 -14.59 -7.88 -0.94
N ASN A 53 -14.32 -8.84 -0.06
CA ASN A 53 -15.24 -9.94 0.25
C ASN A 53 -15.79 -10.68 -0.99
N ASP A 54 -14.90 -11.00 -1.94
CA ASP A 54 -15.24 -11.61 -3.24
C ASP A 54 -16.18 -10.77 -4.13
N SER A 55 -16.22 -9.44 -3.94
CA SER A 55 -16.91 -8.49 -4.84
C SER A 55 -16.31 -8.48 -6.27
N GLY A 56 -15.26 -9.25 -6.50
CA GLY A 56 -14.62 -9.42 -7.79
C GLY A 56 -13.43 -8.48 -8.02
N PRO A 57 -12.86 -8.52 -9.23
CA PRO A 57 -11.66 -7.77 -9.56
C PRO A 57 -11.91 -6.27 -9.53
N ILE A 58 -11.14 -5.55 -8.71
CA ILE A 58 -11.20 -4.09 -8.64
C ILE A 58 -10.31 -3.50 -9.73
N ARG A 59 -10.88 -2.59 -10.54
CA ARG A 59 -10.10 -1.83 -11.52
C ARG A 59 -9.23 -0.79 -10.81
N GLU A 60 -7.92 -0.84 -11.07
CA GLU A 60 -6.97 0.14 -10.55
C GLU A 60 -7.29 1.54 -11.12
N THR A 61 -7.85 2.44 -10.31
CA THR A 61 -7.98 3.85 -10.69
C THR A 61 -6.63 4.56 -10.63
N ARG A 62 -6.56 5.76 -11.20
CA ARG A 62 -5.35 6.59 -11.18
C ARG A 62 -4.91 6.91 -9.74
N ALA A 63 -5.86 7.14 -8.84
CA ALA A 63 -5.58 7.43 -7.44
C ALA A 63 -5.05 6.18 -6.71
N LEU A 64 -5.72 5.04 -6.87
CA LEU A 64 -5.26 3.76 -6.30
C LEU A 64 -3.86 3.38 -6.81
N THR A 65 -3.60 3.55 -8.11
CA THR A 65 -2.28 3.28 -8.72
C THR A 65 -1.18 4.13 -8.07
N ARG A 66 -1.42 5.44 -7.86
CA ARG A 66 -0.46 6.33 -7.21
C ARG A 66 -0.16 5.90 -5.77
N ILE A 67 -1.19 5.51 -5.03
CA ILE A 67 -1.04 5.00 -3.66
C ILE A 67 -0.20 3.72 -3.66
N ILE A 68 -0.53 2.76 -4.52
CA ILE A 68 0.21 1.49 -4.63
C ILE A 68 1.69 1.74 -4.93
N GLN A 69 1.99 2.61 -5.90
CA GLN A 69 3.37 2.97 -6.23
C GLN A 69 4.10 3.60 -5.04
N HIS A 70 3.41 4.47 -4.30
CA HIS A 70 3.95 5.07 -3.08
C HIS A 70 4.25 4.01 -2.02
N LEU A 71 3.33 3.06 -1.79
CA LEU A 71 3.52 1.96 -0.84
C LEU A 71 4.67 1.03 -1.25
N GLU A 72 4.79 0.68 -2.54
CA GLU A 72 5.92 -0.13 -3.04
C GLU A 72 7.26 0.58 -2.80
N LYS A 73 7.32 1.91 -3.01
CA LYS A 73 8.51 2.71 -2.68
C LYS A 73 8.83 2.65 -1.18
N GLN A 74 7.83 2.72 -0.31
CA GLN A 74 8.04 2.59 1.14
C GLN A 74 8.56 1.20 1.53
N VAL A 75 8.00 0.13 0.96
CA VAL A 75 8.49 -1.24 1.15
C VAL A 75 9.95 -1.37 0.71
N ARG A 76 10.28 -0.85 -0.48
CA ARG A 76 11.66 -0.83 -0.98
C ARG A 76 12.60 -0.07 -0.05
N LYS A 77 12.18 1.08 0.49
CA LYS A 77 12.98 1.85 1.46
C LYS A 77 13.20 1.06 2.74
N ARG A 78 12.14 0.49 3.32
CA ARG A 78 12.22 -0.34 4.54
C ARG A 78 13.16 -1.54 4.35
N LEU A 79 13.08 -2.23 3.21
CA LEU A 79 13.91 -3.40 2.93
C LEU A 79 15.36 -3.05 2.56
N LYS A 80 15.61 -1.87 1.97
CA LYS A 80 16.97 -1.37 1.68
C LYS A 80 17.67 -0.85 2.92
N THR A 81 16.93 -0.38 3.91
CA THR A 81 17.48 -0.07 5.22
C THR A 81 17.58 -1.39 5.97
N PRO A 82 18.78 -2.03 6.07
CA PRO A 82 18.92 -3.15 7.01
C PRO A 82 18.45 -2.64 8.37
N ALA A 83 17.83 -3.50 9.18
CA ALA A 83 17.35 -3.18 10.52
C ALA A 83 18.50 -2.66 11.42
N GLY A 84 18.90 -1.42 11.20
CA GLY A 84 19.86 -0.66 11.95
C GLY A 84 19.04 0.08 12.97
N ARG A 85 18.88 -0.55 14.14
CA ARG A 85 18.65 0.06 15.45
C ARG A 85 18.17 1.51 15.33
N GLY A 86 16.85 1.69 15.40
CA GLY A 86 16.29 2.94 15.88
C GLY A 86 16.96 3.25 17.21
N SER A 87 17.87 4.21 17.18
CA SER A 87 18.43 4.84 18.35
C SER A 87 17.26 5.39 19.14
N PHE A 88 16.85 4.66 20.17
CA PHE A 88 16.13 5.23 21.29
C PHE A 88 17.04 6.29 21.89
N LYS A 89 16.82 7.55 21.52
CA LYS A 89 17.31 8.67 22.33
C LYS A 89 16.33 8.82 23.49
N CYS A 90 16.79 8.38 24.66
CA CYS A 90 16.30 8.80 25.96
C CYS A 90 16.46 10.31 26.13
#